data_AF-A0A2E5B602-F1
#
_entry.id   AF-A0A2E5B602-F1
#
_cell.length_a   1.000
_cell.length_b   1.000
_cell.length_c   1.000
_cell.angle_alpha   90.00
_cell.angle_beta   90.00
_cell.angle_gamma   90.00
#
_symmetry.space_group_name_H-M   'P 1'
#
loop_
_entity.id
_entity.type
_entity.pdbx_description
1 polymer ?
#
loop_
_entity_poly.entity_id
_entity_poly.type
_entity_poly.pdbx_seq_one_letter_code
_entity_poly.pdbx_strand_id
1 'polypeptide(L)'
;MSDRIVECVPNFSEGRNQQIIDAISSAGRGIDGARVLGIEPDADYNRTVLTIAGEPDAVSNAAFEVIKASLEHIDMRNHEGEHPRIGAVDVCPFVPLEGVTMDECAVLSLELAIRVSSELGIPTFLYGAAATSPDRELLSDLRKGQYEGFKERLENGGPHLPDFGPKQWNSTVERFGAVVIGARQILVAYNVNVDEEDAKTARIAGSLVRTTGRLLKQEDGRRTRIPGMLPMVQGMGLPLEAHGISQVSMNLRDVSITPMHIAFEAVKSIVNDHGVDTCGSELVGLVPLSAMIESGKWYAMDGCDDEEELVNSAIRGLGLDKLGPFNPNERIIEWALKGGNEK
;
A
#
# COMPACT_ATOMS: atom_id res chain seq x y z
N MET A 1 -18.25 19.23 10.13
CA MET A 1 -17.35 18.54 9.19
C MET A 1 -18.18 18.11 8.00
N SER A 2 -17.62 18.11 6.81
CA SER A 2 -18.27 17.54 5.63
C SER A 2 -18.65 16.08 5.90
N ASP A 3 -19.88 15.69 5.53
CA ASP A 3 -20.35 14.29 5.53
C ASP A 3 -19.65 13.44 4.44
N ARG A 4 -18.63 14.01 3.77
CA ARG A 4 -17.89 13.41 2.65
C ARG A 4 -16.41 13.35 3.00
N ILE A 5 -15.92 12.14 3.27
CA ILE A 5 -14.54 11.85 3.62
C ILE A 5 -13.95 10.86 2.61
N VAL A 6 -12.82 11.23 2.05
CA VAL A 6 -11.95 10.36 1.24
C VAL A 6 -10.61 10.22 1.94
N GLU A 7 -10.00 9.06 1.82
CA GLU A 7 -8.60 8.83 2.14
C GLU A 7 -7.78 8.84 0.84
N CYS A 8 -6.60 9.43 0.89
CA CYS A 8 -5.58 9.27 -0.14
C CYS A 8 -4.30 8.72 0.51
N VAL A 9 -3.70 7.71 -0.13
CA VAL A 9 -2.54 6.99 0.44
C VAL A 9 -1.30 7.07 -0.46
N PRO A 10 -0.68 8.25 -0.71
CA PRO A 10 0.50 8.35 -1.55
C PRO A 10 1.65 7.48 -1.04
N ASN A 11 2.39 6.86 -1.94
CA ASN A 11 3.56 6.05 -1.63
C ASN A 11 4.76 6.62 -2.35
N PHE A 12 5.69 7.21 -1.61
CA PHE A 12 6.87 7.83 -2.18
C PHE A 12 8.14 7.03 -1.90
N SER A 13 9.06 7.08 -2.86
CA SER A 13 10.29 6.27 -2.92
C SER A 13 11.42 6.91 -2.12
N GLU A 14 11.21 7.03 -0.81
CA GLU A 14 12.20 7.42 0.19
C GLU A 14 11.77 6.84 1.53
N GLY A 15 12.65 6.14 2.24
CA GLY A 15 12.37 5.57 3.56
C GLY A 15 13.52 5.73 4.56
N ARG A 16 14.58 6.45 4.19
CA ARG A 16 15.85 6.53 4.95
C ARG A 16 16.21 7.96 5.36
N ASN A 17 16.03 8.93 4.46
CA ASN A 17 16.36 10.33 4.71
C ASN A 17 15.18 11.08 5.34
N GLN A 18 15.25 11.28 6.65
CA GLN A 18 14.19 11.95 7.41
C GLN A 18 13.92 13.39 6.92
N GLN A 19 14.92 14.13 6.46
CA GLN A 19 14.70 15.50 5.96
C GLN A 19 13.85 15.52 4.69
N ILE A 20 14.04 14.53 3.81
CA ILE A 20 13.24 14.39 2.59
C ILE A 20 11.82 13.94 2.95
N ILE A 21 11.69 12.95 3.85
CA ILE A 21 10.40 12.44 4.33
C ILE A 21 9.58 13.57 4.96
N ASP A 22 10.20 14.37 5.83
CA ASP A 22 9.55 15.48 6.52
C ASP A 22 9.13 16.58 5.55
N ALA A 23 9.99 16.91 4.56
CA ALA A 23 9.69 17.92 3.56
C ALA A 23 8.48 17.53 2.70
N ILE A 24 8.46 16.28 2.20
CA ILE A 24 7.36 15.75 1.38
C ILE A 24 6.08 15.63 2.19
N SER A 25 6.15 15.05 3.38
CA SER A 25 4.97 14.83 4.23
C SER A 25 4.37 16.16 4.72
N SER A 26 5.23 17.17 4.95
CA SER A 26 4.76 18.50 5.36
C SER A 26 4.09 19.27 4.22
N ALA A 27 4.41 18.98 2.96
CA ALA A 27 3.72 19.59 1.80
C ALA A 27 2.23 19.22 1.75
N GLY A 28 1.84 18.06 2.27
CA GLY A 28 0.44 17.65 2.42
C GLY A 28 -0.28 18.26 3.64
N ARG A 29 0.42 19.02 4.50
CA ARG A 29 -0.15 19.65 5.70
C ARG A 29 -0.59 21.09 5.41
N GLY A 30 -1.52 21.61 6.23
CA GLY A 30 -1.94 23.02 6.19
C GLY A 30 -2.97 23.35 5.12
N ILE A 31 -3.53 22.35 4.45
CA ILE A 31 -4.64 22.49 3.50
C ILE A 31 -5.94 22.35 4.27
N ASP A 32 -6.75 23.42 4.27
CA ASP A 32 -8.05 23.40 4.93
C ASP A 32 -8.93 22.29 4.33
N GLY A 33 -9.58 21.51 5.18
CA GLY A 33 -10.35 20.33 4.78
C GLY A 33 -9.54 19.04 4.58
N ALA A 34 -8.22 19.03 4.71
CA ALA A 34 -7.39 17.82 4.61
C ALA A 34 -6.41 17.67 5.79
N ARG A 35 -6.18 16.42 6.22
CA ARG A 35 -5.28 16.10 7.33
C ARG A 35 -4.37 14.94 6.97
N VAL A 36 -3.07 15.09 7.25
CA VAL A 36 -2.11 13.98 7.26
C VAL A 36 -2.33 13.19 8.55
N LEU A 37 -2.76 11.94 8.42
CA LEU A 37 -3.06 11.04 9.53
C LEU A 37 -1.88 10.14 9.91
N GLY A 38 -1.06 9.75 8.93
CA GLY A 38 0.01 8.77 9.12
C GLY A 38 1.18 9.02 8.18
N ILE A 39 2.40 8.75 8.68
CA ILE A 39 3.65 8.79 7.93
C ILE A 39 4.44 7.56 8.37
N GLU A 40 4.50 6.55 7.50
CA GLU A 40 5.13 5.27 7.79
C GLU A 40 6.33 5.03 6.85
N PRO A 41 7.54 5.49 7.22
CA PRO A 41 8.75 5.20 6.48
C PRO A 41 9.24 3.78 6.77
N ASP A 42 9.73 3.11 5.73
CA ASP A 42 10.35 1.79 5.79
C ASP A 42 11.73 1.87 5.11
N ALA A 43 12.78 1.72 5.92
CA ALA A 43 14.17 1.86 5.47
C ALA A 43 14.64 0.68 4.59
N ASP A 44 14.11 -0.52 4.83
CA ASP A 44 14.44 -1.74 4.09
C ASP A 44 13.77 -1.69 2.71
N TYR A 45 12.51 -1.27 2.66
CA TYR A 45 11.79 -1.04 1.39
C TYR A 45 12.19 0.27 0.69
N ASN A 46 12.88 1.16 1.41
CA ASN A 46 13.20 2.53 1.00
C ASN A 46 11.99 3.26 0.42
N ARG A 47 10.87 3.20 1.16
CA ARG A 47 9.57 3.73 0.78
C ARG A 47 8.88 4.31 2.00
N THR A 48 8.10 5.36 1.81
CA THR A 48 7.19 5.88 2.82
C THR A 48 5.75 5.80 2.33
N VAL A 49 4.87 5.32 3.20
CA VAL A 49 3.42 5.42 3.03
C VAL A 49 2.97 6.67 3.78
N LEU A 50 2.26 7.55 3.07
CA LEU A 50 1.63 8.74 3.63
C LEU A 50 0.12 8.51 3.60
N THR A 51 -0.56 8.81 4.70
CA THR A 51 -2.02 8.72 4.78
C THR A 51 -2.62 10.10 4.98
N ILE A 52 -3.49 10.51 4.06
CA ILE A 52 -4.20 11.79 4.07
C ILE A 52 -5.69 11.52 4.07
N ALA A 53 -6.49 12.21 4.89
CA ALA A 53 -7.94 12.10 4.85
C ALA A 53 -8.63 13.43 5.04
N GLY A 54 -9.84 13.55 4.49
CA GLY A 54 -10.64 14.77 4.56
C GLY A 54 -11.59 14.94 3.38
N GLU A 55 -11.93 16.17 3.07
CA GLU A 55 -12.82 16.51 1.96
C GLU A 55 -12.18 16.18 0.60
N PRO A 56 -12.96 15.65 -0.37
CA PRO A 56 -12.46 15.23 -1.69
C PRO A 56 -11.44 16.17 -2.35
N ASP A 57 -11.81 17.44 -2.53
CA ASP A 57 -10.98 18.43 -3.23
C ASP A 57 -9.75 18.81 -2.41
N ALA A 58 -9.90 18.94 -1.10
CA ALA A 58 -8.80 19.26 -0.19
C ALA A 58 -7.75 18.15 -0.16
N VAL A 59 -8.19 16.88 -0.10
CA VAL A 59 -7.29 15.71 -0.14
C VAL A 59 -6.60 15.61 -1.49
N SER A 60 -7.31 15.85 -2.59
CA SER A 60 -6.71 15.90 -3.93
C SER A 60 -5.63 16.99 -4.06
N ASN A 61 -5.87 18.17 -3.49
CA ASN A 61 -4.87 19.23 -3.42
C ASN A 61 -3.65 18.82 -2.57
N ALA A 62 -3.86 18.17 -1.43
CA ALA A 62 -2.77 17.69 -0.60
C ALA A 62 -1.91 16.63 -1.30
N ALA A 63 -2.56 15.68 -2.00
CA ALA A 63 -1.88 14.70 -2.81
C ALA A 63 -1.04 15.34 -3.94
N PHE A 64 -1.56 16.39 -4.58
CA PHE A 64 -0.81 17.15 -5.60
C PHE A 64 0.45 17.79 -5.01
N GLU A 65 0.36 18.48 -3.87
CA GLU A 65 1.53 19.11 -3.23
C GLU A 65 2.56 18.08 -2.77
N VAL A 66 2.14 16.91 -2.30
CA VAL A 66 3.03 15.78 -1.98
C VAL A 66 3.78 15.28 -3.23
N ILE A 67 3.09 15.11 -4.36
CA ILE A 67 3.71 14.69 -5.62
C ILE A 67 4.72 15.75 -6.10
N LYS A 68 4.35 17.02 -6.01
CA LYS A 68 5.21 18.15 -6.39
C LYS A 68 6.46 18.22 -5.51
N ALA A 69 6.33 18.12 -4.19
CA ALA A 69 7.47 18.07 -3.28
C ALA A 69 8.36 16.83 -3.55
N SER A 70 7.78 15.69 -3.88
CA SER A 70 8.54 14.50 -4.29
C SER A 70 9.37 14.74 -5.54
N LEU A 71 8.82 15.49 -6.51
CA LEU A 71 9.58 15.95 -7.69
C LEU A 71 10.71 16.92 -7.33
N GLU A 72 10.65 17.64 -6.22
CA GLU A 72 11.74 18.51 -5.81
C GLU A 72 12.83 17.75 -5.05
N HIS A 73 12.46 16.75 -4.24
CA HIS A 73 13.38 16.14 -3.28
C HIS A 73 13.90 14.75 -3.64
N ILE A 74 13.21 13.96 -4.48
CA ILE A 74 13.61 12.59 -4.82
C ILE A 74 14.20 12.54 -6.23
N ASP A 75 15.34 11.85 -6.36
CA ASP A 75 15.98 11.56 -7.65
C ASP A 75 16.05 10.04 -7.86
N MET A 76 15.15 9.52 -8.70
CA MET A 76 14.99 8.09 -8.95
C MET A 76 16.23 7.43 -9.57
N ARG A 77 17.13 8.22 -10.18
CA ARG A 77 18.40 7.72 -10.72
C ARG A 77 19.31 7.12 -9.65
N ASN A 78 19.11 7.50 -8.39
CA ASN A 78 19.89 7.05 -7.25
C ASN A 78 19.07 6.19 -6.27
N HIS A 79 17.80 5.89 -6.59
CA HIS A 79 16.90 5.17 -5.69
C HIS A 79 17.00 3.66 -5.89
N GLU A 80 17.27 2.95 -4.79
CA GLU A 80 17.23 1.49 -4.70
C GLU A 80 16.48 1.07 -3.42
N GLY A 81 15.73 -0.02 -3.49
CA GLY A 81 14.98 -0.59 -2.37
C GLY A 81 14.32 -1.91 -2.75
N GLU A 82 13.98 -2.74 -1.76
CA GLU A 82 13.39 -4.07 -1.97
C GLU A 82 11.96 -4.02 -2.53
N HIS A 83 11.25 -2.91 -2.32
CA HIS A 83 9.87 -2.77 -2.77
C HIS A 83 9.79 -2.29 -4.23
N PRO A 84 8.99 -2.95 -5.10
CA PRO A 84 8.82 -2.52 -6.48
C PRO A 84 8.30 -1.09 -6.59
N ARG A 85 8.94 -0.28 -7.44
CA ARG A 85 8.57 1.13 -7.67
C ARG A 85 8.76 1.56 -9.12
N ILE A 86 7.93 2.47 -9.62
CA ILE A 86 8.08 3.07 -10.97
C ILE A 86 8.47 4.55 -10.95
N GLY A 87 8.35 5.23 -9.80
CA GLY A 87 8.73 6.64 -9.68
C GLY A 87 8.85 7.13 -8.24
N ALA A 88 9.18 8.41 -8.11
CA ALA A 88 9.37 9.11 -6.85
C ALA A 88 8.10 9.08 -5.99
N VAL A 89 6.92 9.11 -6.64
CA VAL A 89 5.67 8.62 -6.06
C VAL A 89 5.22 7.43 -6.92
N ASP A 90 5.24 6.22 -6.36
CA ASP A 90 4.88 4.99 -7.07
C ASP A 90 3.37 4.95 -7.35
N VAL A 91 2.58 5.11 -6.29
CA VAL A 91 1.11 5.05 -6.35
C VAL A 91 0.48 6.09 -5.44
N CYS A 92 -0.66 6.64 -5.86
CA CYS A 92 -1.45 7.65 -5.15
C CYS A 92 -2.95 7.32 -5.30
N PRO A 93 -3.48 6.39 -4.47
CA PRO A 93 -4.85 5.96 -4.55
C PRO A 93 -5.79 6.82 -3.70
N PHE A 94 -7.03 7.00 -4.17
CA PHE A 94 -8.18 7.50 -3.40
C PHE A 94 -9.07 6.34 -2.95
N VAL A 95 -9.55 6.43 -1.72
CA VAL A 95 -10.38 5.42 -1.07
C VAL A 95 -11.60 6.10 -0.44
N PRO A 96 -12.83 5.74 -0.83
CA PRO A 96 -14.02 6.31 -0.22
C PRO A 96 -14.15 5.84 1.23
N LEU A 97 -14.32 6.76 2.19
CA LEU A 97 -14.52 6.43 3.60
C LEU A 97 -15.96 6.70 4.06
N GLU A 98 -16.48 7.91 3.81
CA GLU A 98 -17.81 8.32 4.25
C GLU A 98 -18.44 9.25 3.22
N GLY A 99 -19.71 9.04 2.85
CA GLY A 99 -20.46 9.91 1.93
C GLY A 99 -19.85 10.17 0.55
N VAL A 100 -18.86 9.36 0.14
CA VAL A 100 -18.18 9.44 -1.17
C VAL A 100 -18.30 8.07 -1.83
N THR A 101 -18.65 8.05 -3.11
CA THR A 101 -18.74 6.83 -3.92
C THR A 101 -17.40 6.49 -4.57
N MET A 102 -17.24 5.23 -4.99
CA MET A 102 -16.06 4.81 -5.74
C MET A 102 -15.90 5.59 -7.07
N ASP A 103 -17.01 5.90 -7.73
CA ASP A 103 -17.02 6.65 -9.00
C ASP A 103 -16.51 8.08 -8.79
N GLU A 104 -16.89 8.74 -7.69
CA GLU A 104 -16.35 10.05 -7.33
C GLU A 104 -14.83 9.98 -7.06
N CYS A 105 -14.34 8.96 -6.37
CA CYS A 105 -12.90 8.73 -6.22
C CYS A 105 -12.19 8.50 -7.56
N ALA A 106 -12.83 7.82 -8.50
CA ALA A 106 -12.29 7.60 -9.84
C ALA A 106 -12.20 8.92 -10.63
N VAL A 107 -13.19 9.82 -10.47
CA VAL A 107 -13.15 11.18 -11.02
C VAL A 107 -12.01 12.00 -10.40
N LEU A 108 -11.85 12.00 -9.08
CA LEU A 108 -10.72 12.67 -8.41
C LEU A 108 -9.37 12.17 -8.93
N SER A 109 -9.25 10.86 -9.16
CA SER A 109 -8.04 10.23 -9.69
C SER A 109 -7.71 10.73 -11.09
N LEU A 110 -8.73 10.79 -11.97
CA LEU A 110 -8.60 11.30 -13.33
C LEU A 110 -8.17 12.78 -13.34
N GLU A 111 -8.83 13.61 -12.54
CA GLU A 111 -8.53 15.04 -12.44
C GLU A 111 -7.12 15.30 -11.91
N LEU A 112 -6.71 14.59 -10.84
CA LEU A 112 -5.36 14.68 -10.30
C LEU A 112 -4.33 14.22 -11.34
N ALA A 113 -4.58 13.13 -12.07
CA ALA A 113 -3.66 12.61 -13.07
C ALA A 113 -3.45 13.59 -14.24
N ILE A 114 -4.50 14.29 -14.68
CA ILE A 114 -4.42 15.35 -15.69
C ILE A 114 -3.64 16.54 -15.14
N ARG A 115 -3.91 16.96 -13.91
CA ARG A 115 -3.26 18.10 -13.27
C ARG A 115 -1.75 17.87 -13.06
N VAL A 116 -1.38 16.73 -12.47
CA VAL A 116 0.02 16.32 -12.29
C VAL A 116 0.75 16.27 -13.63
N SER A 117 0.10 15.70 -14.65
CA SER A 117 0.69 15.60 -15.98
C SER A 117 0.94 16.97 -16.61
N SER A 118 -0.05 17.85 -16.57
CA SER A 118 0.00 19.15 -17.24
C SER A 118 0.87 20.18 -16.52
N GLU A 119 0.83 20.22 -15.19
CA GLU A 119 1.57 21.21 -14.40
C GLU A 119 3.01 20.77 -14.08
N LEU A 120 3.25 19.46 -13.88
CA LEU A 120 4.55 18.94 -13.44
C LEU A 120 5.31 18.21 -14.56
N GLY A 121 4.66 17.93 -15.69
CA GLY A 121 5.29 17.20 -16.80
C GLY A 121 5.59 15.73 -16.48
N ILE A 122 4.89 15.15 -15.50
CA ILE A 122 5.08 13.78 -15.05
C ILE A 122 4.14 12.83 -15.85
N PRO A 123 4.60 11.65 -16.29
CA PRO A 123 3.73 10.64 -16.86
C PRO A 123 2.83 10.04 -15.77
N THR A 124 1.52 9.98 -16.04
CA THR A 124 0.54 9.44 -15.10
C THR A 124 -0.20 8.26 -15.69
N PHE A 125 -0.50 7.29 -14.83
CA PHE A 125 -1.30 6.11 -15.14
C PHE A 125 -2.55 6.10 -14.28
N LEU A 126 -3.66 5.62 -14.83
CA LEU A 126 -4.87 5.34 -14.07
C LEU A 126 -5.02 3.85 -13.79
N TYR A 127 -5.40 3.50 -12.55
CA TYR A 127 -5.58 2.11 -12.11
C TYR A 127 -6.81 1.91 -11.21
N GLY A 128 -7.12 0.66 -10.89
CA GLY A 128 -8.27 0.29 -10.06
C GLY A 128 -9.59 0.71 -10.72
N ALA A 129 -10.49 1.31 -9.94
CA ALA A 129 -11.77 1.81 -10.45
C ALA A 129 -11.62 2.99 -11.43
N ALA A 130 -10.44 3.63 -11.50
CA ALA A 130 -10.14 4.66 -12.49
C ALA A 130 -9.50 4.12 -13.77
N ALA A 131 -9.21 2.82 -13.85
CA ALA A 131 -8.48 2.21 -14.96
C ALA A 131 -9.21 2.44 -16.30
N THR A 132 -8.45 2.81 -17.34
CA THR A 132 -8.98 3.06 -18.69
C THR A 132 -9.24 1.78 -19.49
N SER A 133 -8.73 0.63 -19.00
CA SER A 133 -8.95 -0.69 -19.58
C SER A 133 -8.73 -1.79 -18.53
N PRO A 134 -9.30 -3.00 -18.69
CA PRO A 134 -9.21 -4.08 -17.70
C PRO A 134 -7.77 -4.53 -17.37
N ASP A 135 -6.83 -4.42 -18.31
CA ASP A 135 -5.42 -4.75 -18.13
C ASP A 135 -4.65 -3.73 -17.28
N ARG A 136 -5.27 -2.59 -16.93
CA ARG A 136 -4.70 -1.54 -16.06
C ARG A 136 -5.25 -1.57 -14.64
N GLU A 137 -6.16 -2.49 -14.31
CA GLU A 137 -6.81 -2.53 -13.00
C GLU A 137 -5.80 -2.82 -11.87
N LEU A 138 -4.80 -3.66 -12.12
CA LEU A 138 -3.78 -4.04 -11.14
C LEU A 138 -2.54 -3.15 -11.23
N LEU A 139 -2.16 -2.54 -10.10
CA LEU A 139 -0.91 -1.77 -9.98
C LEU A 139 0.32 -2.58 -10.43
N SER A 140 0.36 -3.88 -10.10
CA SER A 140 1.48 -4.76 -10.45
C SER A 140 1.73 -4.89 -11.95
N ASP A 141 0.69 -4.75 -12.77
CA ASP A 141 0.82 -4.83 -14.22
C ASP A 141 1.36 -3.51 -14.80
N LEU A 142 0.95 -2.38 -14.24
CA LEU A 142 1.42 -1.05 -14.62
C LEU A 142 2.88 -0.77 -14.22
N ARG A 143 3.33 -1.27 -13.06
CA ARG A 143 4.72 -1.11 -12.58
C ARG A 143 5.64 -2.28 -12.92
N LYS A 144 5.20 -3.18 -13.80
CA LYS A 144 6.02 -4.33 -14.22
C LYS A 144 7.32 -3.85 -14.88
N GLY A 145 8.43 -4.37 -14.39
CA GLY A 145 9.77 -3.92 -14.82
C GLY A 145 10.31 -2.74 -14.02
N GLN A 146 9.51 -2.17 -13.10
CA GLN A 146 9.90 -1.07 -12.21
C GLN A 146 10.37 0.18 -12.98
N TYR A 147 11.12 1.06 -12.33
CA TYR A 147 11.72 2.24 -12.93
C TYR A 147 12.69 1.88 -14.09
N GLU A 148 13.51 0.84 -13.93
CA GLU A 148 14.51 0.43 -14.93
C GLU A 148 13.86 -0.04 -16.24
N GLY A 149 12.83 -0.86 -16.13
CA GLY A 149 12.06 -1.36 -17.27
C GLY A 149 11.14 -0.29 -17.88
N PHE A 150 10.83 0.78 -17.16
CA PHE A 150 9.98 1.84 -17.67
C PHE A 150 10.65 2.63 -18.81
N LYS A 151 11.97 2.85 -18.72
CA LYS A 151 12.74 3.50 -19.80
C LYS A 151 12.60 2.75 -21.13
N GLU A 152 12.93 1.46 -21.10
CA GLU A 152 12.83 0.59 -22.28
C GLU A 152 11.39 0.56 -22.83
N ARG A 153 10.41 0.54 -21.93
CA ARG A 153 8.99 0.55 -22.30
C ARG A 153 8.57 1.83 -23.05
N LEU A 154 9.07 3.00 -22.65
CA LEU A 154 8.81 4.25 -23.35
C LEU A 154 9.54 4.32 -24.71
N GLU A 155 10.80 3.89 -24.75
CA GLU A 155 11.64 3.95 -25.96
C GLU A 155 11.15 3.00 -27.06
N ASN A 156 10.66 1.81 -26.70
CA ASN A 156 10.27 0.75 -27.64
C ASN A 156 8.75 0.65 -27.88
N GLY A 157 7.94 1.50 -27.24
CA GLY A 157 6.48 1.46 -27.38
C GLY A 157 5.84 0.20 -26.79
N GLY A 158 6.22 -0.15 -25.56
CA GLY A 158 5.70 -1.35 -24.87
C GLY A 158 4.24 -1.23 -24.40
N PRO A 159 3.66 -2.31 -23.85
CA PRO A 159 2.29 -2.32 -23.34
C PRO A 159 2.15 -1.35 -22.16
N HIS A 160 0.95 -0.80 -21.95
CA HIS A 160 0.69 0.16 -20.87
C HIS A 160 1.59 1.40 -20.93
N LEU A 161 1.40 2.22 -21.97
CA LEU A 161 1.95 3.59 -22.00
C LEU A 161 1.11 4.51 -21.09
N PRO A 162 1.71 5.62 -20.58
CA PRO A 162 1.02 6.60 -19.74
C PRO A 162 -0.32 7.03 -20.33
N ASP A 163 -1.33 7.16 -19.47
CA ASP A 163 -2.64 7.71 -19.84
C ASP A 163 -2.49 9.20 -20.19
N PHE A 164 -1.74 9.94 -19.37
CA PHE A 164 -1.39 11.34 -19.60
C PHE A 164 0.11 11.59 -19.47
N GLY A 165 0.57 12.68 -20.08
CA GLY A 165 1.94 13.18 -19.94
C GLY A 165 2.92 12.63 -20.96
N PRO A 166 4.23 12.89 -20.74
CA PRO A 166 5.26 12.55 -21.71
C PRO A 166 5.36 11.04 -21.92
N LYS A 167 5.47 10.63 -23.18
CA LYS A 167 5.77 9.24 -23.59
C LYS A 167 7.22 9.09 -24.06
N GLN A 168 8.08 10.00 -23.62
CA GLN A 168 9.50 10.07 -23.97
C GLN A 168 10.33 10.11 -22.69
N TRP A 169 11.48 9.45 -22.69
CA TRP A 169 12.43 9.47 -21.59
C TRP A 169 13.20 10.81 -21.57
N ASN A 170 12.56 11.86 -21.05
CA ASN A 170 13.15 13.19 -20.87
C ASN A 170 13.73 13.36 -19.46
N SER A 171 14.36 14.50 -19.17
CA SER A 171 14.99 14.77 -17.88
C SER A 171 14.04 14.70 -16.68
N THR A 172 12.77 15.09 -16.85
CA THR A 172 11.76 15.03 -15.79
C THR A 172 11.36 13.58 -15.54
N VAL A 173 11.11 12.81 -16.60
CA VAL A 173 10.78 11.38 -16.51
C VAL A 173 11.95 10.57 -15.96
N GLU A 174 13.19 10.92 -16.31
CA GLU A 174 14.36 10.26 -15.75
C GLU A 174 14.53 10.56 -14.26
N ARG A 175 14.32 11.81 -13.84
CA ARG A 175 14.47 12.17 -12.42
C ARG A 175 13.32 11.63 -11.55
N PHE A 176 12.09 11.62 -12.07
CA PHE A 176 10.89 11.29 -11.31
C PHE A 176 10.38 9.85 -11.55
N GLY A 177 10.56 9.29 -12.75
CA GLY A 177 9.84 8.11 -13.20
C GLY A 177 8.41 8.44 -13.64
N ALA A 178 7.42 7.71 -13.12
CA ALA A 178 6.00 7.95 -13.33
C ALA A 178 5.21 7.74 -12.02
N VAL A 179 3.95 8.19 -12.00
CA VAL A 179 3.02 7.95 -10.88
C VAL A 179 1.77 7.22 -11.35
N VAL A 180 1.32 6.25 -10.55
CA VAL A 180 0.05 5.55 -10.75
C VAL A 180 -1.00 6.13 -9.82
N ILE A 181 -2.06 6.71 -10.36
CA ILE A 181 -3.13 7.37 -9.60
C ILE A 181 -4.41 6.57 -9.83
N GLY A 182 -5.24 6.38 -8.81
CA GLY A 182 -6.47 5.62 -9.03
C GLY A 182 -7.38 5.57 -7.83
N ALA A 183 -8.47 4.83 -7.97
CA ALA A 183 -9.44 4.65 -6.92
C ALA A 183 -9.59 3.17 -6.59
N ARG A 184 -9.69 2.85 -5.30
CA ARG A 184 -9.88 1.47 -4.86
C ARG A 184 -10.60 1.41 -3.52
N GLN A 185 -11.09 0.22 -3.20
CA GLN A 185 -11.55 -0.07 -1.84
C GLN A 185 -10.40 0.01 -0.84
N ILE A 186 -10.76 0.08 0.45
CA ILE A 186 -9.82 -0.03 1.55
C ILE A 186 -9.00 -1.30 1.36
N LEU A 187 -7.68 -1.15 1.45
CA LEU A 187 -6.71 -2.22 1.34
C LEU A 187 -5.88 -2.18 2.61
N VAL A 188 -5.82 -3.30 3.31
CA VAL A 188 -5.01 -3.40 4.52
C VAL A 188 -3.65 -3.98 4.15
N ALA A 189 -2.60 -3.18 4.30
CA ALA A 189 -1.22 -3.62 4.18
C ALA A 189 -0.83 -4.32 5.49
N TYR A 190 -0.68 -5.64 5.42
CA TYR A 190 -0.57 -6.52 6.57
C TYR A 190 0.59 -7.49 6.38
N ASN A 191 1.62 -7.36 7.20
CA ASN A 191 2.82 -8.19 7.16
C ASN A 191 2.79 -9.18 8.32
N VAL A 192 3.05 -10.46 8.05
CA VAL A 192 3.21 -11.47 9.11
C VAL A 192 4.69 -11.73 9.31
N ASN A 193 5.18 -11.56 10.54
CA ASN A 193 6.58 -11.73 10.90
C ASN A 193 6.88 -13.21 11.09
N VAL A 194 8.01 -13.66 10.56
CA VAL A 194 8.46 -15.05 10.59
C VAL A 194 9.85 -15.08 11.24
N ASP A 195 10.04 -15.97 12.21
CA ASP A 195 11.28 -16.12 13.00
C ASP A 195 12.39 -16.83 12.20
N GLU A 196 12.77 -16.22 11.08
CA GLU A 196 13.88 -16.64 10.22
C GLU A 196 14.49 -15.42 9.51
N GLU A 197 15.80 -15.39 9.29
CA GLU A 197 16.48 -14.27 8.61
C GLU A 197 16.45 -14.39 7.07
N ASP A 198 16.58 -15.61 6.53
CA ASP A 198 16.83 -15.83 5.09
C ASP A 198 15.57 -15.74 4.20
N ALA A 199 14.40 -15.53 4.82
CA ALA A 199 13.08 -15.46 4.22
C ALA A 199 12.70 -16.69 3.36
N LYS A 200 13.30 -17.86 3.62
CA LYS A 200 13.03 -19.07 2.84
C LYS A 200 11.58 -19.51 2.99
N THR A 201 11.11 -19.63 4.21
CA THR A 201 9.75 -20.07 4.54
C THR A 201 8.74 -18.96 4.29
N ALA A 202 9.10 -17.69 4.53
CA ALA A 202 8.29 -16.53 4.20
C ALA A 202 8.01 -16.47 2.67
N ARG A 203 9.02 -16.73 1.82
CA ARG A 203 8.82 -16.79 0.35
C ARG A 203 7.89 -17.95 -0.04
N ILE A 204 8.03 -19.10 0.62
CA ILE A 204 7.14 -20.25 0.44
C ILE A 204 5.70 -19.85 0.78
N ALA A 205 5.47 -19.32 1.98
CA ALA A 205 4.17 -18.89 2.48
C ALA A 205 3.55 -17.79 1.60
N GLY A 206 4.27 -16.69 1.35
CA GLY A 206 3.79 -15.58 0.52
C GLY A 206 3.35 -16.01 -0.88
N SER A 207 4.04 -17.00 -1.47
CA SER A 207 3.66 -17.54 -2.78
C SER A 207 2.45 -18.48 -2.76
N LEU A 208 2.15 -19.11 -1.61
CA LEU A 208 1.00 -20.00 -1.44
C LEU A 208 -0.25 -19.24 -1.00
N VAL A 209 -0.11 -18.23 -0.14
CA VAL A 209 -1.27 -17.49 0.38
C VAL A 209 -1.84 -16.50 -0.65
N ARG A 210 -1.00 -15.87 -1.49
CA ARG A 210 -1.48 -14.89 -2.48
C ARG A 210 -2.39 -15.54 -3.53
N THR A 211 -3.43 -14.84 -3.97
CA THR A 211 -4.45 -15.36 -4.91
C THR A 211 -3.85 -15.95 -6.18
N THR A 212 -2.82 -15.29 -6.74
CA THR A 212 -2.19 -15.74 -7.99
C THR A 212 -1.36 -17.01 -7.83
N GLY A 213 -1.01 -17.40 -6.60
CA GLY A 213 -0.22 -18.58 -6.31
C GLY A 213 1.16 -18.63 -7.00
N ARG A 214 1.53 -19.82 -7.46
CA ARG A 214 2.85 -20.13 -8.04
C ARG A 214 2.79 -20.33 -9.54
N LEU A 215 3.74 -19.69 -10.24
CA LEU A 215 3.98 -19.93 -11.66
C LEU A 215 5.06 -21.01 -11.78
N LEU A 216 4.68 -22.18 -12.29
CA LEU A 216 5.58 -23.26 -12.62
C LEU A 216 6.06 -23.08 -14.08
N LYS A 217 7.37 -23.18 -14.29
CA LYS A 217 8.00 -23.09 -15.61
C LYS A 217 8.73 -24.39 -15.91
N GLN A 218 8.51 -24.94 -17.09
CA GLN A 218 9.30 -26.04 -17.65
C GLN A 218 10.51 -25.49 -18.41
N GLU A 219 11.54 -26.30 -18.59
CA GLU A 219 12.75 -25.94 -19.36
C GLU A 219 12.43 -25.59 -20.81
N ASP A 220 11.39 -26.22 -21.39
CA ASP A 220 10.91 -25.99 -22.75
C ASP A 220 10.04 -24.72 -22.91
N GLY A 221 9.94 -23.90 -21.87
CA GLY A 221 9.21 -22.63 -21.89
C GLY A 221 7.72 -22.73 -21.57
N ARG A 222 7.14 -23.93 -21.43
CA ARG A 222 5.75 -24.09 -20.97
C ARG A 222 5.56 -23.56 -19.56
N ARG A 223 4.40 -22.96 -19.31
CA ARG A 223 4.05 -22.33 -18.04
C ARG A 223 2.68 -22.78 -17.57
N THR A 224 2.55 -23.08 -16.29
CA THR A 224 1.25 -23.29 -15.64
C THR A 224 1.22 -22.56 -14.31
N ARG A 225 0.05 -22.09 -13.91
CA ARG A 225 -0.12 -21.37 -12.65
C ARG A 225 -1.01 -22.19 -11.74
N ILE A 226 -0.51 -22.51 -10.56
CA ILE A 226 -1.28 -23.10 -9.48
C ILE A 226 -1.80 -21.94 -8.62
N PRO A 227 -3.13 -21.76 -8.48
CA PRO A 227 -3.69 -20.68 -7.67
C PRO A 227 -3.29 -20.85 -6.21
N GLY A 228 -3.26 -19.73 -5.48
CA GLY A 228 -2.99 -19.74 -4.05
C GLY A 228 -4.25 -19.96 -3.21
N MET A 229 -4.06 -19.90 -1.90
CA MET A 229 -5.05 -20.27 -0.90
C MET A 229 -6.07 -19.15 -0.67
N LEU A 230 -5.63 -17.90 -0.61
CA LEU A 230 -6.48 -16.79 -0.18
C LEU A 230 -6.94 -15.94 -1.37
N PRO A 231 -8.25 -15.74 -1.56
CA PRO A 231 -8.78 -14.79 -2.53
C PRO A 231 -8.46 -13.36 -2.11
N MET A 232 -8.38 -12.45 -3.07
CA MET A 232 -8.14 -11.02 -2.84
C MET A 232 -6.84 -10.65 -2.09
N VAL A 233 -5.87 -11.57 -1.99
CA VAL A 233 -4.56 -11.33 -1.36
C VAL A 233 -3.46 -11.23 -2.42
N GLN A 234 -2.65 -10.17 -2.32
CA GLN A 234 -1.31 -10.14 -2.91
C GLN A 234 -0.29 -10.36 -1.81
N GLY A 235 0.82 -11.02 -2.10
CA GLY A 235 1.86 -11.22 -1.09
C GLY A 235 3.19 -11.71 -1.62
N MET A 236 4.23 -11.50 -0.83
CA MET A 236 5.60 -11.92 -1.08
C MET A 236 6.35 -12.09 0.24
N GLY A 237 7.37 -12.96 0.24
CA GLY A 237 8.26 -13.15 1.39
C GLY A 237 9.58 -12.43 1.20
N LEU A 238 10.00 -11.67 2.21
CA LEU A 238 11.16 -10.77 2.16
C LEU A 238 11.92 -10.82 3.49
N PRO A 239 13.25 -10.62 3.50
CA PRO A 239 13.98 -10.39 4.75
C PRO A 239 13.61 -9.01 5.33
N LEU A 240 13.71 -8.87 6.65
CA LEU A 240 13.62 -7.62 7.39
C LEU A 240 14.91 -7.48 8.22
N GLU A 241 15.98 -7.06 7.55
CA GLU A 241 17.35 -7.14 8.06
C GLU A 241 17.54 -6.35 9.36
N ALA A 242 16.88 -5.19 9.48
CA ALA A 242 16.96 -4.35 10.68
C ALA A 242 16.51 -5.06 11.96
N HIS A 243 15.69 -6.10 11.84
CA HIS A 243 15.11 -6.85 12.95
C HIS A 243 15.64 -8.28 13.07
N GLY A 244 16.50 -8.74 12.14
CA GLY A 244 16.98 -10.12 12.12
C GLY A 244 15.87 -11.16 11.93
N ILE A 245 14.82 -10.80 11.18
CA ILE A 245 13.69 -11.68 10.87
C ILE A 245 13.34 -11.56 9.38
N SER A 246 12.25 -12.19 8.98
CA SER A 246 11.65 -12.05 7.67
C SER A 246 10.15 -11.83 7.80
N GLN A 247 9.51 -11.43 6.71
CA GLN A 247 8.09 -11.14 6.68
C GLN A 247 7.44 -11.75 5.46
N VAL A 248 6.19 -12.21 5.64
CA VAL A 248 5.24 -12.34 4.54
C VAL A 248 4.50 -11.03 4.42
N SER A 249 4.96 -10.15 3.53
CA SER A 249 4.28 -8.89 3.24
C SER A 249 3.05 -9.14 2.38
N MET A 250 1.89 -8.66 2.81
CA MET A 250 0.63 -8.87 2.12
C MET A 250 -0.19 -7.59 1.97
N ASN A 251 -0.94 -7.54 0.87
CA ASN A 251 -2.02 -6.59 0.66
C ASN A 251 -3.34 -7.36 0.66
N LEU A 252 -4.15 -7.16 1.70
CA LEU A 252 -5.52 -7.67 1.78
C LEU A 252 -6.43 -6.67 1.08
N ARG A 253 -6.83 -6.96 -0.16
CA ARG A 253 -7.61 -6.04 -1.00
C ARG A 253 -9.09 -5.96 -0.59
N ASP A 254 -9.57 -6.95 0.14
CA ASP A 254 -10.91 -6.97 0.73
C ASP A 254 -10.89 -7.85 1.98
N VAL A 255 -10.95 -7.18 3.14
CA VAL A 255 -10.93 -7.82 4.46
C VAL A 255 -12.24 -8.48 4.85
N SER A 256 -13.34 -8.20 4.12
CA SER A 256 -14.59 -8.94 4.28
C SER A 256 -14.55 -10.31 3.60
N ILE A 257 -13.72 -10.43 2.55
CA ILE A 257 -13.47 -11.69 1.83
C ILE A 257 -12.34 -12.49 2.50
N THR A 258 -11.22 -11.84 2.82
CA THR A 258 -10.10 -12.47 3.54
C THR A 258 -9.76 -11.64 4.78
N PRO A 259 -10.32 -12.00 5.96
CA PRO A 259 -10.02 -11.34 7.23
C PRO A 259 -8.56 -11.47 7.64
N MET A 260 -8.07 -10.54 8.47
CA MET A 260 -6.66 -10.50 8.90
C MET A 260 -6.25 -11.75 9.68
N HIS A 261 -7.10 -12.22 10.61
CA HIS A 261 -6.82 -13.46 11.36
C HIS A 261 -6.69 -14.68 10.45
N ILE A 262 -7.48 -14.78 9.38
CA ILE A 262 -7.35 -15.87 8.39
C ILE A 262 -6.01 -15.78 7.66
N ALA A 263 -5.59 -14.57 7.25
CA ALA A 263 -4.30 -14.37 6.60
C ALA A 263 -3.13 -14.73 7.54
N PHE A 264 -3.20 -14.31 8.81
CA PHE A 264 -2.21 -14.63 9.83
C PHE A 264 -2.12 -16.14 10.08
N GLU A 265 -3.23 -16.80 10.39
CA GLU A 265 -3.25 -18.24 10.69
C GLU A 265 -2.86 -19.09 9.47
N ALA A 266 -3.17 -18.64 8.25
CA ALA A 266 -2.72 -19.32 7.03
C ALA A 266 -1.19 -19.25 6.87
N VAL A 267 -0.58 -18.07 7.07
CA VAL A 267 0.88 -17.94 7.06
C VAL A 267 1.49 -18.79 8.16
N LYS A 268 0.97 -18.68 9.39
CA LYS A 268 1.42 -19.44 10.56
C LYS A 268 1.39 -20.94 10.33
N SER A 269 0.29 -21.47 9.80
CA SER A 269 0.18 -22.89 9.47
C SER A 269 1.28 -23.35 8.50
N ILE A 270 1.55 -22.57 7.44
CA ILE A 270 2.55 -22.93 6.43
C ILE A 270 3.96 -22.87 7.00
N VAL A 271 4.29 -21.84 7.79
CA VAL A 271 5.65 -21.71 8.35
C VAL A 271 5.92 -22.78 9.40
N ASN A 272 4.91 -23.12 10.22
CA ASN A 272 5.01 -24.17 11.23
C ASN A 272 5.26 -25.55 10.62
N ASP A 273 4.70 -25.84 9.44
CA ASP A 273 5.00 -27.08 8.68
C ASP A 273 6.49 -27.20 8.29
N HIS A 274 7.24 -26.10 8.33
CA HIS A 274 8.67 -26.05 8.06
C HIS A 274 9.53 -25.90 9.33
N GLY A 275 8.92 -25.98 10.51
CA GLY A 275 9.61 -25.87 11.80
C GLY A 275 10.03 -24.45 12.18
N VAL A 276 9.39 -23.44 11.60
CA VAL A 276 9.60 -22.01 11.90
C VAL A 276 8.31 -21.43 12.45
N ASP A 277 8.39 -20.57 13.46
CA ASP A 277 7.23 -19.91 14.06
C ASP A 277 7.01 -18.50 13.50
N THR A 278 5.78 -17.99 13.62
CA THR A 278 5.50 -16.56 13.43
C THR A 278 5.78 -15.78 14.70
N CYS A 279 6.38 -14.60 14.59
CA CYS A 279 6.74 -13.73 15.72
C CYS A 279 5.94 -12.42 15.75
N GLY A 280 4.64 -12.50 15.45
CA GLY A 280 3.72 -11.38 15.42
C GLY A 280 3.43 -10.89 14.01
N SER A 281 2.87 -9.70 13.91
CA SER A 281 2.55 -9.07 12.64
C SER A 281 2.67 -7.57 12.72
N GLU A 282 2.61 -6.93 11.56
CA GLU A 282 2.71 -5.50 11.42
C GLU A 282 1.61 -5.03 10.47
N LEU A 283 0.97 -3.94 10.87
CA LEU A 283 0.08 -3.20 10.00
C LEU A 283 0.85 -1.99 9.46
N VAL A 284 0.73 -1.70 8.17
CA VAL A 284 1.29 -0.49 7.56
C VAL A 284 0.15 0.45 7.19
N GLY A 285 0.17 1.68 7.70
CA GLY A 285 -0.93 2.64 7.57
C GLY A 285 -2.10 2.37 8.53
N LEU A 286 -3.32 2.59 8.05
CA LEU A 286 -4.56 2.48 8.83
C LEU A 286 -5.36 1.21 8.50
N VAL A 287 -6.28 0.84 9.40
CA VAL A 287 -7.16 -0.32 9.28
C VAL A 287 -8.61 0.06 9.59
N PRO A 288 -9.61 -0.49 8.89
CA PRO A 288 -11.00 -0.28 9.27
C PRO A 288 -11.32 -1.03 10.56
N LEU A 289 -12.11 -0.40 11.43
CA LEU A 289 -12.55 -0.96 12.71
C LEU A 289 -13.19 -2.33 12.53
N SER A 290 -14.00 -2.50 11.48
CA SER A 290 -14.66 -3.77 11.17
C SER A 290 -13.67 -4.95 11.02
N ALA A 291 -12.48 -4.73 10.46
CA ALA A 291 -11.46 -5.78 10.32
C ALA A 291 -10.81 -6.15 11.66
N MET A 292 -10.63 -5.16 12.53
CA MET A 292 -10.14 -5.38 13.90
C MET A 292 -11.18 -6.13 14.73
N ILE A 293 -12.45 -5.75 14.64
CA ILE A 293 -13.55 -6.45 15.33
C ILE A 293 -13.68 -7.89 14.86
N GLU A 294 -13.65 -8.12 13.55
CA GLU A 294 -13.76 -9.48 13.00
C GLU A 294 -12.58 -10.37 13.40
N SER A 295 -11.36 -9.82 13.45
CA SER A 295 -10.20 -10.54 13.97
C SER A 295 -10.25 -10.71 15.49
N GLY A 296 -10.83 -9.74 16.20
CA GLY A 296 -11.02 -9.77 17.64
C GLY A 296 -11.89 -10.93 18.08
N LYS A 297 -12.99 -11.20 17.35
CA LYS A 297 -13.89 -12.32 17.64
C LYS A 297 -13.20 -13.68 17.59
N TRP A 298 -12.19 -13.83 16.74
CA TRP A 298 -11.41 -15.07 16.65
C TRP A 298 -10.50 -15.29 17.86
N TYR A 299 -9.96 -14.22 18.45
CA TYR A 299 -8.99 -14.29 19.56
C TYR A 299 -9.59 -14.02 20.95
N ALA A 300 -10.78 -13.41 21.02
CA ALA A 300 -11.47 -13.12 22.26
C ALA A 300 -12.10 -14.38 22.87
N MET A 301 -12.57 -14.26 24.12
CA MET A 301 -13.39 -15.30 24.74
C MET A 301 -14.75 -15.41 24.03
N ASP A 302 -15.28 -16.63 23.95
CA ASP A 302 -16.59 -16.90 23.36
C ASP A 302 -17.68 -15.99 23.95
N GLY A 303 -18.41 -15.29 23.06
CA GLY A 303 -19.50 -14.40 23.43
C GLY A 303 -19.09 -12.98 23.85
N CYS A 304 -17.83 -12.57 23.63
CA CYS A 304 -17.41 -11.18 23.78
C CYS A 304 -18.00 -10.31 22.65
N ASP A 305 -18.77 -9.29 23.03
CA ASP A 305 -19.37 -8.31 22.10
C ASP A 305 -18.89 -6.87 22.36
N ASP A 306 -17.99 -6.66 23.33
CA ASP A 306 -17.44 -5.35 23.65
C ASP A 306 -16.43 -4.90 22.58
N GLU A 307 -16.66 -3.74 21.96
CA GLU A 307 -15.86 -3.24 20.83
C GLU A 307 -14.38 -3.07 21.20
N GLU A 308 -14.11 -2.48 22.37
CA GLU A 308 -12.75 -2.20 22.82
C GLU A 308 -12.00 -3.49 23.19
N GLU A 309 -12.65 -4.43 23.87
CA GLU A 309 -12.07 -5.73 24.19
C GLU A 309 -11.82 -6.60 22.96
N LEU A 310 -12.69 -6.52 21.94
CA LEU A 310 -12.48 -7.19 20.66
C LEU A 310 -11.27 -6.61 19.93
N VAL A 311 -11.14 -5.28 19.86
CA VAL A 311 -9.94 -4.63 19.30
C VAL A 311 -8.68 -5.04 20.06
N ASN A 312 -8.71 -5.02 21.39
CA ASN A 312 -7.58 -5.44 22.23
C ASN A 312 -7.21 -6.91 22.02
N SER A 313 -8.21 -7.78 21.84
CA SER A 313 -8.00 -9.19 21.55
C SER A 313 -7.39 -9.41 20.17
N ALA A 314 -7.79 -8.63 19.16
CA ALA A 314 -7.17 -8.65 17.84
C ALA A 314 -5.70 -8.21 17.89
N ILE A 315 -5.39 -7.12 18.60
CA ILE A 315 -4.02 -6.62 18.77
C ILE A 315 -3.12 -7.70 19.37
N ARG A 316 -3.55 -8.32 20.47
CA ARG A 316 -2.79 -9.38 21.16
C ARG A 316 -2.68 -10.65 20.31
N GLY A 317 -3.77 -11.08 19.69
CA GLY A 317 -3.83 -12.34 18.95
C GLY A 317 -3.04 -12.33 17.66
N LEU A 318 -3.10 -11.23 16.92
CA LEU A 318 -2.30 -11.00 15.71
C LEU A 318 -0.84 -10.60 16.05
N GLY A 319 -0.60 -10.16 17.29
CA GLY A 319 0.71 -9.65 17.72
C GLY A 319 1.12 -8.37 16.98
N LEU A 320 0.17 -7.42 16.82
CA LEU A 320 0.40 -6.13 16.16
C LEU A 320 1.32 -5.20 16.94
N ASP A 321 1.57 -5.51 18.21
CA ASP A 321 2.37 -4.74 19.16
C ASP A 321 3.80 -5.30 19.34
N LYS A 322 4.20 -6.28 18.51
CA LYS A 322 5.46 -7.02 18.69
C LYS A 322 6.71 -6.26 18.27
N LEU A 323 6.65 -5.53 17.15
CA LEU A 323 7.77 -4.72 16.68
C LEU A 323 7.75 -3.29 17.25
N GLY A 324 6.62 -2.85 17.79
CA GLY A 324 6.43 -1.53 18.38
C GLY A 324 5.01 -1.34 18.89
N PRO A 325 4.72 -0.24 19.61
CA PRO A 325 3.39 0.00 20.15
C PRO A 325 2.34 0.17 19.06
N PHE A 326 1.17 -0.46 19.24
CA PHE A 326 0.00 -0.23 18.39
C PHE A 326 -1.00 0.69 19.10
N ASN A 327 -1.14 1.93 18.65
CA ASN A 327 -2.11 2.87 19.18
C ASN A 327 -3.42 2.81 18.36
N PRO A 328 -4.49 2.17 18.85
CA PRO A 328 -5.68 1.97 18.03
C PRO A 328 -6.40 3.30 17.70
N ASN A 329 -6.25 4.35 18.52
CA ASN A 329 -6.81 5.68 18.24
C ASN A 329 -6.13 6.41 17.07
N GLU A 330 -4.95 5.96 16.66
CA GLU A 330 -4.22 6.52 15.52
C GLU A 330 -4.21 5.57 14.32
N ARG A 331 -4.41 4.26 14.55
CA ARG A 331 -4.28 3.22 13.53
C ARG A 331 -5.61 2.71 12.98
N ILE A 332 -6.71 2.88 13.72
CA ILE A 332 -8.06 2.53 13.26
C ILE A 332 -8.70 3.74 12.62
N ILE A 333 -9.11 3.64 11.36
CA ILE A 333 -9.62 4.77 10.55
C ILE A 333 -10.71 5.54 11.29
N GLU A 334 -11.74 4.83 11.75
CA GLU A 334 -12.91 5.40 12.40
C GLU A 334 -12.57 6.07 13.75
N TRP A 335 -11.57 5.57 14.46
CA TRP A 335 -11.13 6.16 15.73
C TRP A 335 -10.20 7.36 15.51
N ALA A 336 -9.29 7.27 14.54
CA ALA A 336 -8.40 8.37 14.14
C ALA A 336 -9.17 9.60 13.64
N LEU A 337 -10.24 9.38 12.88
CA LEU A 337 -11.12 10.47 12.43
C LEU A 337 -11.90 11.13 13.58
N LYS A 338 -12.26 10.38 14.64
CA LYS A 338 -12.93 10.91 15.84
C LYS A 338 -11.97 11.68 16.75
N GLY A 339 -10.76 11.17 16.99
CA GLY A 339 -9.76 11.77 17.87
C GLY A 339 -9.23 13.12 17.37
N GLY A 340 -9.34 13.40 16.06
CA GLY A 340 -9.03 14.70 15.47
C GLY A 340 -10.00 15.83 15.83
N ASN A 341 -11.06 15.58 16.62
CA ASN A 341 -12.04 16.59 17.03
C ASN A 341 -11.75 17.25 18.39
N GLU A 342 -10.70 16.83 19.09
CA GLU A 342 -10.36 17.32 20.44
C GLU A 342 -9.10 18.21 20.51
N LYS A 343 -8.61 18.74 19.38
CA LYS A 343 -7.47 19.67 19.38
C LYS A 343 -7.80 21.03 18.78
#